data_AF-A0A0Q9LZC6-F1
#
_entry.id   AF-A0A0Q9LZC6-F1
#
_cell.length_a   1.000
_cell.length_b   1.000
_cell.length_c   1.000
_cell.angle_alpha   90.00
_cell.angle_beta   90.00
_cell.angle_gamma   90.00
#
_symmetry.space_group_name_H-M   'P 1'
#
loop_
_entity.id
_entity.type
_entity.pdbx_description
1 polymer ?
#
loop_
_entity_poly.entity_id
_entity_poly.type
_entity_poly.pdbx_seq_one_letter_code
_entity_poly.pdbx_strand_id
1 'polypeptide(L)'
;MIQKHHKQDIKLELMFIDLDHFKWINDSLGHEAGDRLLVQIAQRIKTCVGQFGTVARLGGDEFTVILEGIHSSGQMVGVAERIIEAFKEPVWLDKHEIRVTMSAGISIFPDHGMTASMLMKKADKAMYHAKQEGRNQFVIYQSSFDEGEYKRFVFKSQFVKALADQQFFLEYQPRVELDSGEIKSLEALVRWNHPDQGIVGPMEFISLAEETGFIVPLGEWVIRLQAN
;
A
#
# COMPACT_ATOMS: atom_id res chain seq x y z
N MET A 1 0.78 28.39 0.40
CA MET A 1 1.88 27.73 1.13
C MET A 1 3.04 27.39 0.19
N ILE A 2 2.86 26.54 -0.83
CA ILE A 2 3.97 26.09 -1.72
C ILE A 2 4.60 27.22 -2.56
N GLN A 3 3.81 28.15 -3.11
CA GLN A 3 4.35 29.31 -3.85
C GLN A 3 5.25 30.22 -3.00
N LYS A 4 5.09 30.23 -1.66
CA LYS A 4 5.89 31.04 -0.75
C LYS A 4 7.27 30.40 -0.48
N HIS A 5 7.33 29.07 -0.48
CA HIS A 5 8.52 28.27 -0.17
C HIS A 5 9.49 28.14 -1.36
N HIS A 6 9.01 28.29 -2.60
CA HIS A 6 9.83 28.25 -3.83
C HIS A 6 10.90 29.36 -3.89
N LYS A 7 10.78 30.42 -3.08
CA LYS A 7 11.71 31.58 -3.09
C LYS A 7 12.77 31.56 -1.97
N GLN A 8 12.74 30.59 -1.05
CA GLN A 8 13.56 30.67 0.19
C GLN A 8 14.28 29.37 0.59
N ASP A 9 14.32 28.34 -0.27
CA ASP A 9 14.96 27.04 0.04
C ASP A 9 14.41 26.38 1.32
N ILE A 10 13.11 26.55 1.55
CA ILE A 10 12.41 26.03 2.74
C ILE A 10 11.73 24.72 2.37
N LYS A 11 12.03 23.66 3.11
CA LYS A 11 11.36 22.37 2.95
C LYS A 11 9.98 22.38 3.62
N LEU A 12 9.07 21.63 3.01
CA LEU A 12 7.75 21.31 3.57
C LEU A 12 7.64 19.79 3.59
N GLU A 13 7.26 19.23 4.72
CA GLU A 13 7.05 17.80 4.87
C GLU A 13 5.56 17.54 5.11
N LEU A 14 5.00 16.61 4.36
CA LEU A 14 3.59 16.25 4.41
C LEU A 14 3.47 14.76 4.73
N MET A 15 2.64 14.44 5.72
CA MET A 15 2.30 13.06 6.07
C MET A 15 0.81 12.85 5.91
N PHE A 16 0.46 11.81 5.16
CA PHE A 16 -0.90 11.30 5.03
C PHE A 16 -1.06 10.10 5.97
N ILE A 17 -2.14 10.05 6.74
CA ILE A 17 -2.40 9.03 7.77
C ILE A 17 -3.79 8.46 7.52
N ASP A 18 -3.91 7.15 7.62
CA ASP A 18 -5.18 6.41 7.56
C ASP A 18 -5.27 5.45 8.75
N LEU A 19 -6.46 5.33 9.35
CA LEU A 19 -6.66 4.44 10.49
C LEU A 19 -6.95 3.02 10.01
N ASP A 20 -6.11 2.09 10.44
CA ASP A 20 -6.26 0.71 10.00
C ASP A 20 -7.57 0.11 10.54
N HIS A 21 -8.32 -0.53 9.65
CA HIS A 21 -9.56 -1.25 9.97
C HIS A 21 -10.66 -0.39 10.61
N PHE A 22 -10.66 0.94 10.42
CA PHE A 22 -11.69 1.82 10.99
C PHE A 22 -13.13 1.42 10.61
N LYS A 23 -13.33 0.93 9.38
CA LYS A 23 -14.63 0.42 8.94
C LYS A 23 -15.16 -0.71 9.83
N TRP A 24 -14.30 -1.63 10.27
CA TRP A 24 -14.70 -2.73 11.16
C TRP A 24 -15.19 -2.22 12.51
N ILE A 25 -14.62 -1.11 13.01
CA ILE A 25 -15.07 -0.45 14.24
C ILE A 25 -16.47 0.13 14.05
N ASN A 26 -16.72 0.84 12.94
CA ASN A 26 -18.04 1.35 12.61
C ASN A 26 -19.09 0.23 12.48
N ASP A 27 -18.73 -0.85 11.78
CA ASP A 27 -19.63 -1.97 11.54
C ASP A 27 -19.93 -2.74 12.85
N SER A 28 -18.99 -2.75 13.81
CA SER A 28 -19.12 -3.50 15.08
C SER A 28 -19.76 -2.70 16.21
N LEU A 29 -19.45 -1.40 16.32
CA LEU A 29 -19.83 -0.54 17.46
C LEU A 29 -20.73 0.64 17.06
N GLY A 30 -21.02 0.80 15.77
CA GLY A 30 -21.84 1.87 15.22
C GLY A 30 -21.04 3.15 14.93
N HIS A 31 -21.60 3.97 14.03
CA HIS A 31 -20.97 5.20 13.57
C HIS A 31 -20.70 6.22 14.69
N GLU A 32 -21.55 6.28 15.71
CA GLU A 32 -21.35 7.19 16.85
C GLU A 32 -20.07 6.89 17.63
N ALA A 33 -19.75 5.59 17.80
CA ALA A 33 -18.50 5.16 18.41
C ALA A 33 -17.30 5.52 17.52
N GLY A 34 -17.43 5.34 16.20
CA GLY A 34 -16.42 5.77 15.22
C GLY A 34 -16.14 7.26 15.27
N ASP A 35 -17.17 8.10 15.37
CA ASP A 35 -17.01 9.55 15.48
C ASP A 35 -16.28 9.94 16.78
N ARG A 36 -16.62 9.32 17.91
CA ARG A 36 -15.89 9.52 19.18
C ARG A 36 -14.43 9.10 19.07
N LEU A 37 -14.15 7.97 18.42
CA LEU A 37 -12.79 7.50 18.17
C LEU A 37 -12.01 8.54 17.36
N LEU A 38 -12.58 9.04 16.26
CA LEU A 38 -11.93 10.03 15.40
C LEU A 38 -11.61 11.33 16.13
N VAL A 39 -12.47 11.78 17.05
CA VAL A 39 -12.20 12.95 17.89
C VAL A 39 -10.99 12.71 18.80
N GLN A 40 -10.92 11.55 19.47
CA GLN A 40 -9.78 11.24 20.34
C GLN A 40 -8.48 11.08 19.55
N ILE A 41 -8.53 10.44 18.40
CA ILE A 41 -7.38 10.27 17.51
C ILE A 41 -6.90 11.62 16.97
N ALA A 42 -7.81 12.51 16.55
CA ALA A 42 -7.46 13.86 16.12
C ALA A 42 -6.71 14.62 17.22
N GLN A 43 -7.18 14.52 18.47
CA GLN A 43 -6.52 15.14 19.62
C GLN A 43 -5.14 14.54 19.90
N ARG A 44 -5.00 13.21 19.79
CA ARG A 44 -3.73 12.51 19.98
C ARG A 44 -2.70 12.93 18.92
N ILE A 45 -3.08 12.97 17.65
CA ILE A 45 -2.23 13.45 16.56
C ILE A 45 -1.82 14.90 16.81
N LYS A 46 -2.77 15.77 17.15
CA LYS A 46 -2.52 17.19 17.42
C LYS A 46 -1.50 17.39 18.55
N THR A 47 -1.59 16.61 19.62
CA THR A 47 -0.61 16.64 20.73
C THR A 47 0.78 16.22 20.27
N CYS A 48 0.90 15.16 19.46
CA CYS A 48 2.20 14.70 18.95
C CYS A 48 2.85 15.69 17.96
N VAL A 49 2.04 16.42 17.20
CA VAL A 49 2.49 17.41 16.21
C VAL A 49 2.93 18.73 16.88
N GLY A 50 2.19 19.18 17.89
CA GLY A 50 2.50 20.42 18.61
C GLY A 50 2.25 21.68 17.78
N GLN A 51 2.86 22.80 18.18
CA GLN A 51 2.56 24.13 17.65
C GLN A 51 3.14 24.45 16.26
N PHE A 52 4.10 23.65 15.79
CA PHE A 52 4.85 23.91 14.55
C PHE A 52 4.27 23.17 13.34
N GLY A 53 3.26 22.34 13.54
CA GLY A 53 2.61 21.60 12.47
C GLY A 53 1.12 21.87 12.37
N THR A 54 0.60 21.68 11.17
CA THR A 54 -0.83 21.75 10.88
C THR A 54 -1.38 20.34 10.78
N VAL A 55 -2.51 20.08 11.45
CA VAL A 55 -3.26 18.81 11.33
C VAL A 55 -4.60 19.10 10.69
N ALA A 56 -4.96 18.31 9.67
CA ALA A 56 -6.24 18.36 8.99
C ALA A 56 -6.84 16.95 8.88
N ARG A 57 -8.17 16.86 8.81
CA ARG A 57 -8.90 15.63 8.46
C ARG A 57 -9.52 15.85 7.08
N LEU A 58 -9.21 14.99 6.12
CA LEU A 58 -9.66 15.15 4.74
C LEU A 58 -11.05 14.55 4.50
N GLY A 59 -11.37 13.50 5.26
CA GLY A 59 -12.63 12.77 5.15
C GLY A 59 -12.47 11.39 5.78
N GLY A 60 -13.57 10.73 6.14
CA GLY A 60 -13.53 9.38 6.71
C GLY A 60 -12.56 9.28 7.90
N ASP A 61 -11.60 8.37 7.79
CA ASP A 61 -10.52 8.06 8.71
C ASP A 61 -9.15 8.64 8.30
N GLU A 62 -9.13 9.54 7.32
CA GLU A 62 -7.91 10.10 6.75
C GLU A 62 -7.52 11.43 7.40
N PHE A 63 -6.28 11.52 7.85
CA PHE A 63 -5.66 12.71 8.42
C PHE A 63 -4.43 13.15 7.60
N THR A 64 -4.10 14.42 7.67
CA THR A 64 -2.90 14.99 7.06
C THR A 64 -2.18 15.87 8.08
N VAL A 65 -0.86 15.71 8.14
CA VAL A 65 0.04 16.54 8.93
C VAL A 65 0.98 17.27 8.00
N ILE A 66 1.16 18.58 8.21
CA ILE A 66 2.07 19.42 7.43
C ILE A 66 3.02 20.12 8.39
N LEU A 67 4.32 20.02 8.12
CA LEU A 67 5.36 20.81 8.79
C LEU A 67 5.99 21.78 7.78
N GLU A 68 6.09 23.05 8.17
CA GLU A 68 6.64 24.14 7.37
C GLU A 68 7.91 24.72 8.01
N GLY A 69 8.70 25.48 7.24
CA GLY A 69 9.84 26.22 7.81
C GLY A 69 11.05 25.37 8.16
N ILE A 70 11.18 24.18 7.55
CA ILE A 70 12.21 23.22 7.91
C ILE A 70 13.50 23.48 7.13
N HIS A 71 14.61 23.68 7.86
CA HIS A 71 15.96 23.84 7.29
C HIS A 71 16.70 22.50 7.05
N SER A 72 16.26 21.41 7.71
CA SER A 72 16.86 20.07 7.57
C SER A 72 15.79 19.00 7.46
N SER A 73 15.86 18.15 6.45
CA SER A 73 14.91 17.04 6.25
C SER A 73 14.87 16.07 7.45
N GLY A 74 13.71 15.50 7.72
CA GLY A 74 13.53 14.40 8.68
C GLY A 74 12.76 14.75 9.95
N GLN A 75 12.24 15.98 10.09
CA GLN A 75 11.44 16.33 11.27
C GLN A 75 10.11 15.54 11.31
N MET A 76 9.51 15.28 10.16
CA MET A 76 8.29 14.48 10.04
C MET A 76 8.51 13.04 10.49
N VAL A 77 9.72 12.48 10.32
CA VAL A 77 10.03 11.13 10.81
C VAL A 77 9.86 11.07 12.33
N GLY A 78 10.45 12.02 13.06
CA GLY A 78 10.27 12.10 14.51
C GLY A 78 8.83 12.36 14.93
N VAL A 79 8.05 13.13 14.16
CA VAL A 79 6.61 13.31 14.41
C VAL A 79 5.85 12.02 14.17
N ALA A 80 6.15 11.29 13.09
CA ALA A 80 5.52 10.03 12.74
C ALA A 80 5.78 8.96 13.80
N GLU A 81 7.02 8.81 14.27
CA GLU A 81 7.40 7.92 15.37
C GLU A 81 6.61 8.24 16.64
N ARG A 82 6.50 9.52 17.02
CA ARG A 82 5.69 9.94 18.17
C ARG A 82 4.21 9.63 18.01
N ILE A 83 3.66 9.74 16.80
CA ILE A 83 2.26 9.41 16.53
C ILE A 83 2.06 7.90 16.64
N ILE A 84 2.90 7.09 16.01
CA ILE A 84 2.83 5.62 16.12
C ILE A 84 2.92 5.19 17.59
N GLU A 85 3.86 5.76 18.35
CA GLU A 85 4.00 5.44 19.77
C GLU A 85 2.72 5.79 20.56
N ALA A 86 2.15 6.97 20.30
CA ALA A 86 0.90 7.38 20.96
C ALA A 86 -0.28 6.46 20.61
N PHE A 87 -0.28 5.82 19.45
CA PHE A 87 -1.31 4.87 19.04
C PHE A 87 -1.26 3.54 19.80
N LYS A 88 -0.15 3.20 20.48
CA LYS A 88 -0.07 2.02 21.34
C LYS A 88 -1.00 2.10 22.55
N GLU A 89 -1.28 3.32 23.02
CA GLU A 89 -2.24 3.53 24.10
C GLU A 89 -3.67 3.27 23.59
N PRO A 90 -4.46 2.39 24.23
CA PRO A 90 -5.81 2.12 23.78
C PRO A 90 -6.71 3.36 23.89
N VAL A 91 -7.77 3.39 23.08
CA VAL A 91 -8.84 4.38 23.16
C VAL A 91 -10.02 3.76 23.89
N TRP A 92 -10.45 4.39 24.97
CA TRP A 92 -11.62 3.96 25.72
C TRP A 92 -12.88 4.60 25.13
N LEU A 93 -13.79 3.74 24.65
CA LEU A 93 -15.13 4.12 24.21
C LEU A 93 -16.15 3.45 25.15
N ASP A 94 -16.71 4.24 26.06
CA ASP A 94 -17.60 3.76 27.12
C ASP A 94 -16.93 2.68 28.00
N LYS A 95 -17.31 1.41 27.81
CA LYS A 95 -16.75 0.25 28.53
C LYS A 95 -15.79 -0.59 27.67
N HIS A 96 -15.53 -0.19 26.42
CA HIS A 96 -14.73 -0.95 25.47
C HIS A 96 -13.33 -0.32 25.33
N GLU A 97 -12.31 -1.17 25.49
CA GLU A 97 -10.93 -0.84 25.14
C GLU A 97 -10.72 -1.10 23.64
N ILE A 98 -10.49 -0.04 22.87
CA ILE A 98 -10.28 -0.13 21.42
C ILE A 98 -8.80 0.10 21.11
N ARG A 99 -8.19 -0.88 20.45
CA ARG A 99 -6.83 -0.75 19.89
C ARG A 99 -6.95 -0.49 18.41
N VAL A 100 -6.42 0.65 17.98
CA VAL A 100 -6.38 1.08 16.58
C VAL A 100 -4.93 1.36 16.22
N THR A 101 -4.54 0.97 15.02
CA THR A 101 -3.24 1.29 14.44
C THR A 101 -3.43 2.26 13.28
N MET A 102 -2.34 2.78 12.74
CA MET A 102 -2.39 3.63 11.57
C MET A 102 -1.33 3.24 10.55
N SER A 103 -1.65 3.49 9.29
CA SER A 103 -0.68 3.46 8.21
C SER A 103 -0.46 4.88 7.71
N ALA A 104 0.79 5.26 7.50
CA ALA A 104 1.13 6.61 7.09
C ALA A 104 2.15 6.67 5.95
N GLY A 105 2.08 7.74 5.17
CA GLY A 105 2.96 7.98 4.04
C GLY A 105 3.49 9.41 4.06
N ILE A 106 4.79 9.59 3.85
CA ILE A 106 5.46 10.89 3.95
C ILE A 106 5.95 11.34 2.58
N SER A 107 5.69 12.60 2.24
CA SER A 107 6.24 13.28 1.07
C SER A 107 6.95 14.59 1.46
N ILE A 108 7.96 14.97 0.69
CA ILE A 108 8.85 16.09 1.02
C ILE A 108 8.90 17.04 -0.18
N PHE A 109 8.64 18.32 0.05
CA PHE A 109 8.88 19.38 -0.91
C PHE A 109 10.34 19.88 -0.79
N PRO A 110 11.03 20.15 -1.91
CA PRO A 110 10.60 19.95 -3.30
C PRO A 110 10.84 18.52 -3.84
N ASP A 111 11.51 17.67 -3.06
CA ASP A 111 12.08 16.38 -3.47
C ASP A 111 11.06 15.42 -4.14
N HIS A 112 9.80 15.41 -3.66
CA HIS A 112 8.74 14.50 -4.11
C HIS A 112 7.65 15.22 -4.93
N GLY A 113 7.81 16.52 -5.22
CA GLY A 113 6.90 17.25 -6.08
C GLY A 113 6.87 18.75 -5.84
N MET A 114 6.50 19.49 -6.89
CA MET A 114 6.48 20.96 -6.90
C MET A 114 5.11 21.57 -6.58
N THR A 115 4.08 20.73 -6.37
CA THR A 115 2.70 21.17 -6.11
C THR A 115 2.06 20.38 -4.98
N ALA A 116 1.02 20.93 -4.36
CA ALA A 116 0.32 20.28 -3.25
C ALA A 116 -0.31 18.96 -3.69
N SER A 117 -0.91 18.96 -4.89
CA SER A 117 -1.50 17.76 -5.49
C SER A 117 -0.46 16.66 -5.70
N MET A 118 0.75 16.99 -6.15
CA MET A 118 1.83 16.01 -6.29
C MET A 118 2.25 15.44 -4.93
N LEU A 119 2.52 16.29 -3.94
CA LEU A 119 2.93 15.83 -2.60
C LEU A 119 1.86 14.93 -1.96
N MET A 120 0.60 15.37 -2.00
CA MET A 120 -0.54 14.58 -1.51
C MET A 120 -0.62 13.22 -2.18
N LYS A 121 -0.55 13.16 -3.52
CA LYS A 121 -0.58 11.90 -4.27
C LYS A 121 0.58 10.98 -3.90
N LYS A 122 1.76 11.53 -3.64
CA LYS A 122 2.98 10.76 -3.33
C LYS A 122 2.97 10.25 -1.89
N ALA A 123 2.46 11.05 -0.95
CA ALA A 123 2.21 10.63 0.42
C ALA A 123 1.14 9.54 0.48
N ASP A 124 0.05 9.68 -0.26
CA ASP A 124 -1.00 8.64 -0.37
C ASP A 124 -0.44 7.30 -0.88
N LYS A 125 0.36 7.32 -1.95
CA LYS A 125 1.06 6.11 -2.44
C LYS A 125 1.95 5.46 -1.39
N ALA A 126 2.72 6.26 -0.66
CA ALA A 126 3.57 5.74 0.40
C ALA A 126 2.76 5.14 1.56
N MET A 127 1.62 5.75 1.91
CA MET A 127 0.69 5.21 2.92
C MET A 127 0.10 3.88 2.45
N TYR A 128 -0.28 3.79 1.18
CA TYR A 128 -0.76 2.54 0.60
C TYR A 128 0.32 1.46 0.61
N HIS A 129 1.58 1.80 0.34
CA HIS A 129 2.71 0.87 0.49
C HIS A 129 2.86 0.39 1.95
N ALA A 130 2.75 1.29 2.92
CA ALA A 130 2.77 0.95 4.34
C ALA A 130 1.66 -0.07 4.71
N LYS A 131 0.46 0.06 4.10
CA LYS A 131 -0.63 -0.91 4.26
C LYS A 131 -0.30 -2.28 3.68
N GLN A 132 0.42 -2.34 2.56
CA GLN A 132 0.83 -3.60 1.93
C GLN A 132 1.95 -4.30 2.70
N GLU A 133 2.87 -3.53 3.28
CA GLU A 133 4.00 -4.05 4.07
C GLU A 133 3.63 -4.44 5.51
N GLY A 134 2.33 -4.51 5.84
CA GLY A 134 1.87 -5.04 7.13
C GLY A 134 1.15 -4.04 8.04
N ARG A 135 0.91 -2.79 7.58
CA ARG A 135 0.23 -1.72 8.35
C ARG A 135 1.00 -1.30 9.61
N ASN A 136 0.40 -0.44 10.45
CA ASN A 136 1.00 0.04 11.71
C ASN A 136 2.42 0.62 11.56
N GLN A 137 2.66 1.35 10.47
CA GLN A 137 3.96 1.91 10.12
C GLN A 137 3.82 3.17 9.27
N PHE A 138 4.91 3.92 9.14
CA PHE A 138 5.01 4.99 8.17
C PHE A 138 6.08 4.65 7.12
N VAL A 139 5.85 5.10 5.89
CA VAL A 139 6.81 4.95 4.79
C VAL A 139 7.07 6.32 4.16
N ILE A 140 8.33 6.64 3.90
CA ILE A 140 8.69 7.81 3.10
C ILE A 140 8.56 7.42 1.63
N TYR A 141 7.90 8.26 0.84
CA TYR A 141 7.77 8.04 -0.59
C TYR A 141 9.15 7.85 -1.25
N GLN A 142 9.23 6.85 -2.14
CA GLN A 142 10.36 6.59 -3.01
C GLN A 142 9.87 6.49 -4.45
N SER A 143 10.68 6.90 -5.42
CA SER A 143 10.33 6.85 -6.85
C SER A 143 10.05 5.44 -7.37
N SER A 144 10.65 4.42 -6.75
CA SER A 144 10.38 3.00 -7.01
C SER A 144 8.91 2.61 -6.83
N PHE A 145 8.15 3.32 -5.98
CA PHE A 145 6.73 3.04 -5.78
C PHE A 145 5.89 3.32 -7.03
N ASP A 146 6.27 4.31 -7.86
CA ASP A 146 5.56 4.55 -9.13
C ASP A 146 5.88 3.47 -10.17
N GLU A 147 7.09 2.94 -10.17
CA GLU A 147 7.48 1.85 -11.08
C GLU A 147 6.69 0.58 -10.77
N GLY A 148 6.51 0.25 -9.49
CA GLY A 148 5.68 -0.87 -9.03
C GLY A 148 4.21 -0.72 -9.44
N GLU A 149 3.61 0.46 -9.25
CA GLU A 149 2.24 0.73 -9.69
C GLU A 149 2.05 0.69 -11.20
N TYR A 150 3.00 1.25 -11.96
CA TYR A 150 2.95 1.20 -13.42
C TYR A 150 3.04 -0.24 -13.91
N LYS A 151 3.98 -1.04 -13.36
CA LYS A 151 4.08 -2.48 -13.66
C LYS A 151 2.78 -3.21 -13.32
N ARG A 152 2.18 -2.96 -12.16
CA ARG A 152 0.88 -3.53 -11.75
C ARG A 152 -0.26 -3.16 -12.71
N PHE A 153 -0.32 -1.90 -13.11
CA PHE A 153 -1.34 -1.39 -14.03
C PHE A 153 -1.20 -2.01 -15.44
N VAL A 154 0.01 -1.97 -15.99
CA VAL A 154 0.35 -2.58 -17.29
C VAL A 154 0.02 -4.06 -17.25
N PHE A 155 0.49 -4.78 -16.23
CA PHE A 155 0.22 -6.19 -16.04
C PHE A 155 -1.28 -6.47 -15.98
N LYS A 156 -2.05 -5.71 -15.17
CA LYS A 156 -3.51 -5.87 -15.09
C LYS A 156 -4.20 -5.70 -16.45
N SER A 157 -3.77 -4.71 -17.24
CA SER A 157 -4.30 -4.50 -18.59
C SER A 157 -3.92 -5.62 -19.57
N GLN A 158 -2.68 -6.11 -19.47
CA GLN A 158 -2.16 -7.15 -20.35
C GLN A 158 -2.72 -8.52 -20.00
N PHE A 159 -2.94 -8.83 -18.71
CA PHE A 159 -3.34 -10.16 -18.25
C PHE A 159 -4.77 -10.54 -18.67
N VAL A 160 -5.70 -9.58 -18.59
CA VAL A 160 -7.08 -9.76 -19.09
C VAL A 160 -7.08 -10.08 -20.58
N LYS A 161 -6.23 -9.38 -21.34
CA LYS A 161 -6.05 -9.60 -22.77
C LYS A 161 -5.31 -10.92 -23.05
N ALA A 162 -4.31 -11.26 -22.25
CA ALA A 162 -3.48 -12.45 -22.40
C ALA A 162 -4.26 -13.76 -22.24
N LEU A 163 -5.22 -13.81 -21.30
CA LEU A 163 -6.13 -14.96 -21.18
C LEU A 163 -7.04 -15.10 -22.40
N ALA A 164 -7.55 -13.99 -22.95
CA ALA A 164 -8.39 -14.00 -24.15
C ALA A 164 -7.59 -14.36 -25.42
N ASP A 165 -6.36 -13.87 -25.53
CA ASP A 165 -5.45 -14.06 -26.67
C ASP A 165 -4.65 -15.36 -26.58
N GLN A 166 -5.00 -16.28 -25.66
CA GLN A 166 -4.36 -17.59 -25.48
C GLN A 166 -2.83 -17.52 -25.27
N GLN A 167 -2.37 -16.50 -24.56
CA GLN A 167 -0.94 -16.28 -24.31
C GLN A 167 -0.39 -17.15 -23.16
N PHE A 168 -1.26 -17.77 -22.36
CA PHE A 168 -0.84 -18.72 -21.34
C PHE A 168 -0.78 -20.14 -21.89
N PHE A 169 0.20 -20.91 -21.45
CA PHE A 169 0.35 -22.33 -21.78
C PHE A 169 0.93 -23.11 -20.59
N LEU A 170 0.83 -24.43 -20.65
CA LEU A 170 1.39 -25.34 -19.65
C LEU A 170 2.63 -26.04 -20.23
N GLU A 171 3.73 -25.95 -19.50
CA GLU A 171 4.85 -26.88 -19.64
C GLU A 171 4.68 -28.03 -18.66
N TYR A 172 5.18 -29.22 -19.00
CA TYR A 172 5.09 -30.39 -18.16
C TYR A 172 6.49 -30.86 -17.78
N GLN A 173 6.79 -30.83 -16.49
CA GLN A 173 8.05 -31.34 -15.96
C GLN A 173 7.85 -32.76 -15.40
N PRO A 174 8.60 -33.77 -15.89
CA PRO A 174 8.49 -35.12 -15.37
C PRO A 174 9.08 -35.25 -13.97
N ARG A 175 8.35 -35.97 -13.10
CA ARG A 175 8.84 -36.44 -11.80
C ARG A 175 9.16 -37.92 -11.90
N VAL A 176 10.44 -38.25 -11.69
CA VAL A 176 10.97 -39.60 -11.82
C VAL A 176 11.15 -40.26 -10.45
N GLU A 177 10.88 -41.56 -10.38
CA GLU A 177 11.25 -42.39 -9.24
C GLU A 177 12.75 -42.65 -9.28
N LEU A 178 13.45 -42.36 -8.18
CA LEU A 178 14.92 -42.40 -8.14
C LEU A 178 15.48 -43.82 -8.30
N ASP A 179 14.78 -44.82 -7.77
CA ASP A 179 15.25 -46.21 -7.77
C ASP A 179 15.10 -46.90 -9.14
N SER A 180 14.04 -46.58 -9.88
CA SER A 180 13.72 -47.22 -11.17
C SER A 180 14.04 -46.34 -12.38
N GLY A 181 14.16 -45.03 -12.20
CA GLY A 181 14.26 -44.05 -13.28
C GLY A 181 12.95 -43.84 -14.05
N GLU A 182 11.85 -44.48 -13.64
CA GLU A 182 10.56 -44.35 -14.31
C GLU A 182 9.88 -43.02 -14.00
N ILE A 183 9.19 -42.45 -15.00
CA ILE A 183 8.35 -41.28 -14.81
C ILE A 183 7.06 -41.71 -14.08
N LYS A 184 6.83 -41.17 -12.87
CA LYS A 184 5.61 -41.46 -12.08
C LYS A 184 4.51 -40.43 -12.27
N SER A 185 4.88 -39.18 -12.53
CA SER A 185 3.92 -38.09 -12.72
C SER A 185 4.52 -36.96 -13.55
N LEU A 186 3.66 -36.05 -14.01
CA LEU A 186 4.05 -34.79 -14.61
C LEU A 186 3.56 -33.64 -13.71
N GLU A 187 4.39 -32.64 -13.52
CA GLU A 187 4.01 -31.38 -12.90
C GLU A 187 3.70 -30.35 -13.99
N ALA A 188 2.49 -29.81 -13.97
CA ALA A 188 2.09 -28.75 -14.90
C ALA A 188 2.57 -27.40 -14.37
N LEU A 189 3.37 -26.71 -15.17
CA LEU A 189 3.93 -25.41 -14.85
C LEU A 189 3.40 -24.39 -15.84
N VAL A 190 2.63 -23.42 -15.34
CA VAL A 190 2.12 -22.33 -16.17
C VAL A 190 3.26 -21.45 -16.69
N ARG A 191 3.12 -21.02 -17.94
CA ARG A 191 4.00 -20.09 -18.64
C ARG A 191 3.17 -19.02 -19.33
N TRP A 192 3.75 -17.83 -19.43
CA TRP A 192 3.15 -16.74 -20.19
C TRP A 192 4.02 -16.40 -21.39
N ASN A 193 3.50 -16.55 -22.59
CA ASN A 193 4.11 -16.06 -23.81
C ASN A 193 3.80 -14.56 -23.99
N HIS A 194 4.56 -13.70 -23.32
CA HIS A 194 4.38 -12.26 -23.34
C HIS A 194 4.88 -11.66 -24.67
N PRO A 195 4.09 -10.80 -25.36
CA PRO A 195 4.44 -10.26 -26.68
C PRO A 195 5.77 -9.51 -26.71
N ASP A 196 6.10 -8.76 -25.65
CA ASP A 196 7.33 -7.97 -25.57
C ASP A 196 8.49 -8.62 -24.79
N GLN A 197 8.20 -9.64 -23.97
CA GLN A 197 9.18 -10.21 -23.01
C GLN A 197 9.50 -11.68 -23.30
N GLY A 198 8.80 -12.32 -24.25
CA GLY A 198 8.95 -13.74 -24.54
C GLY A 198 8.32 -14.61 -23.44
N ILE A 199 8.92 -15.76 -23.17
CA ILE A 199 8.38 -16.72 -22.19
C ILE A 199 8.73 -16.25 -20.78
N VAL A 200 7.71 -15.83 -20.04
CA VAL A 200 7.82 -15.39 -18.65
C VAL A 200 7.43 -16.55 -17.71
N GLY A 201 8.27 -16.78 -16.72
CA GLY A 201 8.09 -17.83 -15.71
C GLY A 201 7.10 -17.42 -14.60
N PRO A 202 6.53 -18.41 -13.87
CA PRO A 202 5.51 -18.16 -12.86
C PRO A 202 6.00 -17.27 -11.71
N MET A 203 7.28 -17.36 -11.33
CA MET A 203 7.85 -16.54 -10.25
C MET A 203 7.75 -15.03 -10.52
N GLU A 204 7.70 -14.62 -11.78
CA GLU A 204 7.65 -13.20 -12.15
C GLU A 204 6.23 -12.63 -12.16
N PHE A 205 5.20 -13.48 -12.29
CA PHE A 205 3.82 -13.03 -12.44
C PHE A 205 2.84 -13.56 -11.40
N ILE A 206 3.17 -14.61 -10.65
CA ILE A 206 2.26 -15.21 -9.66
C ILE A 206 1.99 -14.24 -8.51
N SER A 207 3.03 -13.65 -7.90
CA SER A 207 2.85 -12.67 -6.82
C SER A 207 1.97 -11.51 -7.27
N LEU A 208 2.15 -11.07 -8.52
CA LEU A 208 1.37 -9.99 -9.09
C LEU A 208 -0.07 -10.41 -9.39
N ALA A 209 -0.29 -11.65 -9.84
CA ALA A 209 -1.62 -12.23 -10.03
C ALA A 209 -2.36 -12.40 -8.69
N GLU A 210 -1.69 -12.73 -7.61
CA GLU A 210 -2.26 -12.80 -6.26
C GLU A 210 -2.70 -11.41 -5.77
N GLU A 211 -1.80 -10.44 -5.81
CA GLU A 211 -2.07 -9.06 -5.38
C GLU A 211 -3.21 -8.39 -6.15
N THR A 212 -3.39 -8.75 -7.42
CA THR A 212 -4.42 -8.18 -8.29
C THR A 212 -5.71 -9.00 -8.34
N GLY A 213 -5.74 -10.17 -7.69
CA GLY A 213 -6.87 -11.11 -7.70
C GLY A 213 -6.99 -11.96 -8.97
N PHE A 214 -6.06 -11.85 -9.93
CA PHE A 214 -6.05 -12.67 -11.15
C PHE A 214 -5.61 -14.11 -10.95
N ILE A 215 -5.06 -14.45 -9.78
CA ILE A 215 -4.69 -15.83 -9.46
C ILE A 215 -5.89 -16.78 -9.55
N VAL A 216 -7.10 -16.29 -9.23
CA VAL A 216 -8.34 -17.07 -9.28
C VAL A 216 -8.72 -17.45 -10.72
N PRO A 217 -8.94 -16.51 -11.67
CA PRO A 217 -9.27 -16.86 -13.04
C PRO A 217 -8.16 -17.64 -13.75
N LEU A 218 -6.88 -17.38 -13.42
CA LEU A 218 -5.76 -18.17 -13.94
C LEU A 218 -5.85 -19.63 -13.46
N GLY A 219 -6.09 -19.85 -12.16
CA GLY A 219 -6.24 -21.18 -11.58
C GLY A 219 -7.40 -21.96 -12.22
N GLU A 220 -8.55 -21.32 -12.41
CA GLU A 220 -9.69 -21.93 -13.12
C GLU A 220 -9.34 -22.33 -14.56
N TRP A 221 -8.59 -21.49 -15.26
CA TRP A 221 -8.13 -21.78 -16.62
C TRP A 221 -7.15 -22.97 -16.65
N VAL A 222 -6.21 -23.05 -15.72
CA VAL A 222 -5.27 -24.18 -15.60
C VAL A 222 -6.01 -25.50 -15.33
N ILE A 223 -6.96 -25.50 -14.39
CA ILE A 223 -7.75 -26.70 -14.04
C ILE A 223 -8.57 -27.19 -15.25
N ARG A 224 -9.21 -26.27 -15.98
CA ARG A 224 -9.96 -26.63 -17.20
C ARG A 224 -9.08 -27.27 -18.27
N LEU A 225 -7.83 -26.84 -18.40
CA LEU A 225 -6.88 -27.41 -19.37
C LEU A 225 -6.37 -28.79 -18.97
N GLN A 226 -6.21 -29.08 -17.67
CA GLN A 226 -5.81 -30.41 -17.19
C GLN A 226 -6.94 -31.44 -17.28
N ALA A 227 -8.19 -30.99 -17.34
CA ALA A 227 -9.37 -31.85 -17.42
C ALA A 227 -9.71 -32.32 -18.86
N ASN A 228 -9.02 -31.78 -19.87
CA ASN A 228 -9.17 -32.11 -21.29
C ASN A 228 -7.94 -32.88 -21.79
#